data_AF-A0A1G9RK94-F1
#
_entry.id   AF-A0A1G9RK94-F1
#
_cell.length_a   1.000
_cell.length_b   1.000
_cell.length_c   1.000
_cell.angle_alpha   90.00
_cell.angle_beta   90.00
_cell.angle_gamma   90.00
#
_symmetry.space_group_name_H-M   'P 1'
#
loop_
_entity.id
_entity.type
_entity.pdbx_description
1 polymer ?
#
loop_
_entity_poly.entity_id
_entity_poly.type
_entity_poly.pdbx_seq_one_letter_code
_entity_poly.pdbx_strand_id
1 'polypeptide(L)'
;MGDWMNNNEKGFTLVELLSALAILSMILLIAGSIHMFGQKQMYLQSEVIQDQSNERLALNIITKEIRKAKTAVVIDVIDDVTKTKTKGLEINGTDAYTLKDNNLIKINKAGNHIIISDIKKFDFSQNGTKIKISVENIPETTINLRE
;
A
#
# COMPACT_ATOMS: atom_id res chain seq x y z
N MET A 1 17.99 -18.96 -79.15
CA MET A 1 18.48 -19.30 -77.80
C MET A 1 18.87 -17.99 -77.13
N GLY A 2 18.20 -17.63 -76.03
CA GLY A 2 18.64 -16.55 -75.13
C GLY A 2 17.96 -15.20 -75.31
N ASP A 3 16.80 -15.03 -74.68
CA ASP A 3 16.38 -13.73 -74.12
C ASP A 3 15.60 -13.98 -72.82
N TRP A 4 16.28 -14.52 -71.81
CA TRP A 4 15.70 -14.80 -70.47
C TRP A 4 16.45 -14.12 -69.34
N MET A 5 17.28 -13.12 -69.62
CA MET A 5 18.09 -12.47 -68.59
C MET A 5 17.85 -10.96 -68.56
N ASN A 6 16.60 -10.58 -68.30
CA ASN A 6 16.30 -9.23 -67.85
C ASN A 6 16.18 -9.25 -66.32
N ASN A 7 17.32 -9.14 -65.64
CA ASN A 7 17.39 -9.05 -64.19
C ASN A 7 16.84 -7.68 -63.76
N ASN A 8 15.63 -7.69 -63.21
CA ASN A 8 14.91 -6.53 -62.74
C ASN A 8 15.50 -6.05 -61.39
N GLU A 9 16.70 -5.46 -61.43
CA GLU A 9 17.40 -4.86 -60.29
C GLU A 9 16.75 -3.52 -59.89
N LYS A 10 15.55 -3.58 -59.30
CA LYS A 10 14.89 -2.40 -58.73
C LYS A 10 15.39 -2.16 -57.30
N GLY A 11 16.22 -1.14 -57.11
CA GLY A 11 16.62 -0.66 -55.79
C GLY A 11 15.48 0.04 -55.03
N PHE A 12 15.64 0.24 -53.73
CA PHE A 12 14.70 1.02 -52.93
C PHE A 12 14.79 2.50 -53.24
N THR A 13 13.65 3.16 -53.38
CA THR A 13 13.61 4.61 -53.50
C THR A 13 13.83 5.26 -52.13
N LEU A 14 14.38 6.48 -52.15
CA LEU A 14 14.63 7.25 -50.92
C LEU A 14 13.34 7.50 -50.11
N VAL A 15 12.22 7.67 -50.81
CA VAL A 15 10.90 7.94 -50.21
C VAL A 15 10.35 6.71 -49.50
N GLU A 16 10.55 5.51 -50.04
CA GLU A 16 10.15 4.25 -49.40
C GLU A 16 10.94 4.01 -48.11
N LEU A 17 12.26 4.27 -48.14
CA LEU A 17 13.09 4.15 -46.95
C LEU A 17 12.68 5.15 -45.87
N LEU A 18 12.44 6.41 -46.25
CA LEU A 18 12.01 7.45 -45.31
C LEU A 18 10.64 7.14 -44.70
N SER A 19 9.70 6.63 -45.51
CA SER A 19 8.36 6.25 -45.06
C SER A 19 8.43 5.06 -44.09
N ALA A 20 9.26 4.05 -44.40
CA ALA A 20 9.47 2.91 -43.50
C ALA A 20 10.07 3.33 -42.15
N LEU A 21 11.05 4.23 -42.15
CA LEU A 21 11.65 4.77 -40.92
C LEU A 21 10.67 5.61 -40.10
N ALA A 22 9.83 6.41 -40.76
CA ALA A 22 8.80 7.19 -40.09
C ALA A 22 7.77 6.29 -39.39
N ILE A 23 7.30 5.25 -40.08
CA ILE A 23 6.37 4.26 -39.52
C ILE A 23 7.03 3.48 -38.37
N LEU A 24 8.27 3.03 -38.53
CA LEU A 24 9.01 2.34 -37.48
C LEU A 24 9.16 3.21 -36.23
N SER A 25 9.54 4.47 -36.40
CA SER A 25 9.68 5.43 -35.30
C SER A 25 8.35 5.64 -34.57
N MET A 26 7.25 5.75 -35.32
CA MET A 26 5.91 5.85 -34.74
C MET A 26 5.55 4.62 -33.91
N ILE A 27 5.83 3.41 -34.42
CA ILE A 27 5.58 2.15 -33.70
C ILE A 27 6.40 2.10 -32.41
N LEU A 28 7.68 2.46 -32.46
CA LEU A 28 8.57 2.47 -31.30
C LEU A 28 8.11 3.48 -30.23
N LEU A 29 7.64 4.65 -30.64
CA LEU A 29 7.09 5.64 -29.71
C LEU A 29 5.85 5.11 -28.99
N ILE A 30 4.93 4.47 -29.73
CA ILE A 30 3.73 3.87 -29.14
C ILE A 30 4.12 2.75 -28.17
N ALA A 31 4.98 1.83 -28.60
CA ALA A 31 5.44 0.71 -27.76
C ALA A 31 6.15 1.22 -26.48
N GLY A 32 7.01 2.22 -26.61
CA GLY A 32 7.70 2.85 -25.49
C GLY A 32 6.73 3.51 -24.51
N SER A 33 5.72 4.23 -25.01
CA SER A 33 4.71 4.88 -24.17
C SER A 33 3.90 3.87 -23.35
N ILE A 34 3.46 2.77 -23.97
CA ILE A 34 2.70 1.70 -23.31
C ILE A 34 3.58 1.03 -22.24
N HIS A 35 4.84 0.77 -22.56
CA HIS A 35 5.77 0.14 -21.63
C HIS A 35 6.04 1.02 -20.41
N MET A 36 6.34 2.31 -20.60
CA MET A 36 6.54 3.26 -19.50
C MET A 36 5.27 3.43 -18.66
N PHE A 37 4.11 3.51 -19.30
CA PHE A 37 2.83 3.58 -18.61
C PHE A 37 2.58 2.34 -17.76
N GLY A 38 2.79 1.14 -18.33
CA GLY A 38 2.62 -0.14 -17.63
C GLY A 38 3.54 -0.26 -16.41
N GLN A 39 4.82 0.09 -16.56
CA GLN A 39 5.77 0.07 -15.43
C GLN A 39 5.34 1.03 -14.31
N LYS A 40 4.99 2.28 -14.65
CA LYS A 40 4.54 3.26 -13.66
C LYS A 40 3.28 2.79 -12.95
N GLN A 41 2.33 2.23 -13.70
CA GLN A 41 1.09 1.71 -13.17
C GLN A 41 1.31 0.53 -12.22
N MET A 42 2.25 -0.37 -12.55
CA MET A 42 2.62 -1.49 -11.69
C MET A 42 3.24 -1.01 -10.39
N TYR A 43 4.19 -0.07 -10.46
CA TYR A 43 4.85 0.50 -9.27
C TYR A 43 3.84 1.13 -8.30
N LEU A 44 2.95 1.99 -8.81
CA LEU A 44 1.91 2.63 -8.00
C LEU A 44 0.95 1.62 -7.37
N GLN A 45 0.58 0.55 -8.10
CA GLN A 45 -0.29 -0.49 -7.56
C GLN A 45 0.42 -1.32 -6.49
N SER A 46 1.71 -1.63 -6.67
CA SER A 46 2.47 -2.39 -5.67
C SER A 46 2.56 -1.65 -4.35
N GLU A 47 2.76 -0.33 -4.37
CA GLU A 47 2.76 0.50 -3.16
C GLU A 47 1.40 0.48 -2.46
N VAL A 48 0.31 0.71 -3.19
CA VAL A 48 -1.06 0.66 -2.64
C VAL A 48 -1.40 -0.73 -2.08
N ILE A 49 -0.98 -1.80 -2.76
CA ILE A 49 -1.20 -3.18 -2.29
C ILE A 49 -0.45 -3.42 -0.99
N GLN A 50 0.79 -2.95 -0.88
CA GLN A 50 1.61 -3.10 0.32
C GLN A 50 1.00 -2.34 1.50
N ASP A 51 0.60 -1.07 1.29
CA ASP A 51 -0.08 -0.24 2.30
C ASP A 51 -1.33 -0.96 2.83
N GLN A 52 -2.21 -1.40 1.93
CA GLN A 52 -3.42 -2.13 2.32
C GLN A 52 -3.11 -3.47 3.00
N SER A 53 -2.02 -4.14 2.64
CA SER A 53 -1.61 -5.39 3.27
C SER A 53 -1.19 -5.16 4.73
N ASN A 54 -0.38 -4.13 4.97
CA ASN A 54 0.06 -3.71 6.30
C ASN A 54 -1.13 -3.31 7.17
N GLU A 55 -2.05 -2.51 6.62
CA GLU A 55 -3.29 -2.12 7.29
C GLU A 55 -4.20 -3.31 7.64
N ARG A 56 -4.36 -4.28 6.72
CA ARG A 56 -5.14 -5.51 6.99
C ARG A 56 -4.49 -6.36 8.07
N LEU A 57 -3.16 -6.48 8.03
CA LEU A 57 -2.41 -7.20 9.06
C LEU A 57 -2.60 -6.53 10.43
N ALA A 58 -2.54 -5.19 10.49
CA ALA A 58 -2.76 -4.42 11.70
C ALA A 58 -4.15 -4.68 12.29
N LEU A 59 -5.18 -4.55 11.45
CA LEU A 59 -6.56 -4.85 11.84
C LEU A 59 -6.72 -6.27 12.38
N ASN A 60 -6.13 -7.25 11.69
CA ASN A 60 -6.22 -8.65 12.09
C ASN A 60 -5.54 -8.91 13.44
N ILE A 61 -4.35 -8.35 13.66
CA ILE A 61 -3.63 -8.47 14.92
C ILE A 61 -4.45 -7.83 16.04
N ILE A 62 -4.84 -6.57 15.89
CA ILE A 62 -5.58 -5.83 16.93
C ILE A 62 -6.93 -6.49 17.22
N THR A 63 -7.69 -6.87 16.19
CA THR A 63 -8.98 -7.55 16.35
C THR A 63 -8.82 -8.87 17.10
N LYS A 64 -7.76 -9.63 16.81
CA LYS A 64 -7.47 -10.89 17.51
C LYS A 64 -7.10 -10.64 18.96
N GLU A 65 -6.32 -9.61 19.26
CA GLU A 65 -5.96 -9.24 20.64
C GLU A 65 -7.19 -8.81 21.42
N ILE A 66 -8.06 -7.94 20.87
CA ILE A 66 -9.32 -7.53 21.51
C ILE A 66 -10.21 -8.75 21.78
N ARG A 67 -10.36 -9.66 20.83
CA ARG A 67 -11.21 -10.86 21.00
C ARG A 67 -10.70 -11.84 22.06
N LYS A 68 -9.39 -11.83 22.33
CA LYS A 68 -8.75 -12.65 23.37
C LYS A 68 -8.68 -11.95 24.72
N ALA A 69 -8.82 -10.62 24.72
CA ALA A 69 -8.69 -9.81 25.91
C ALA A 69 -9.85 -10.05 26.88
N LYS A 70 -9.55 -9.96 28.17
CA LYS A 70 -10.58 -9.85 29.21
C LYS A 70 -11.09 -8.40 29.28
N THR A 71 -10.19 -7.44 29.10
CA THR A 71 -10.52 -6.02 29.08
C THR A 71 -9.80 -5.32 27.93
N ALA A 72 -10.49 -4.40 27.27
CA ALA A 72 -9.92 -3.55 26.25
C ALA A 72 -10.53 -2.15 26.38
N VAL A 73 -9.69 -1.12 26.44
CA VAL A 73 -10.13 0.27 26.66
C VAL A 73 -9.32 1.20 25.77
N VAL A 74 -9.99 2.18 25.16
CA VAL A 74 -9.32 3.24 24.41
C VAL A 74 -8.79 4.28 25.38
N ILE A 75 -7.49 4.56 25.29
CA ILE A 75 -6.77 5.48 26.17
C ILE A 75 -6.14 6.62 25.36
N ASP A 76 -5.79 7.71 26.04
CA ASP A 76 -4.87 8.71 25.48
C ASP A 76 -3.44 8.32 25.82
N VAL A 77 -2.63 8.03 24.81
CA VAL A 77 -1.19 7.81 24.94
C VAL A 77 -0.50 9.15 24.75
N ILE A 78 0.30 9.55 25.74
CA ILE A 78 1.03 10.81 25.73
C ILE A 78 2.46 10.52 25.26
N ASP A 79 2.90 11.25 24.24
CA ASP A 79 4.31 11.26 23.86
C ASP A 79 5.10 12.15 24.83
N ASP A 80 6.12 11.61 25.48
CA ASP A 80 6.87 12.35 26.49
C ASP A 80 7.72 13.50 25.92
N VAL A 81 8.09 13.43 24.64
CA VAL A 81 8.93 14.43 23.97
C VAL A 81 8.06 15.56 23.43
N THR A 82 7.00 15.24 22.70
CA THR A 82 6.15 16.24 22.02
C THR A 82 4.97 16.68 22.88
N LYS A 83 4.67 15.97 23.97
CA LYS A 83 3.47 16.15 24.82
C LYS A 83 2.14 16.06 24.05
N THR A 84 2.15 15.45 22.87
CA THR A 84 0.95 15.22 22.08
C THR A 84 0.18 14.03 22.61
N LYS A 85 -1.15 14.11 22.58
CA LYS A 85 -2.04 12.99 22.89
C LYS A 85 -2.45 12.29 21.61
N THR A 86 -2.22 10.98 21.57
CA THR A 86 -2.68 10.10 20.50
C THR A 86 -3.61 9.05 21.09
N LYS A 87 -4.63 8.64 20.33
CA LYS A 87 -5.50 7.55 20.77
C LYS A 87 -4.75 6.22 20.70
N GLY A 88 -4.79 5.47 21.78
CA GLY A 88 -4.28 4.12 21.86
C GLY A 88 -5.32 3.15 22.40
N LEU A 89 -4.98 1.88 22.35
CA LEU A 89 -5.80 0.78 22.86
C LEU A 89 -5.02 0.03 23.92
N GLU A 90 -5.52 0.05 25.15
CA GLU A 90 -5.00 -0.75 26.25
C GLU A 90 -5.74 -2.09 26.32
N ILE A 91 -4.99 -3.17 26.44
CA ILE A 91 -5.45 -4.55 26.53
C ILE A 91 -4.98 -5.12 27.87
N ASN A 92 -5.92 -5.65 28.65
CA ASN A 92 -5.70 -6.30 29.95
C ASN A 92 -4.92 -5.46 30.98
N GLY A 93 -4.82 -4.13 30.81
CA GLY A 93 -4.05 -3.25 31.70
C GLY A 93 -2.53 -3.43 31.62
N THR A 94 -2.02 -4.12 30.59
CA THR A 94 -0.58 -4.42 30.46
C THR A 94 0.02 -4.04 29.13
N ASP A 95 -0.74 -4.24 28.04
CA ASP A 95 -0.29 -4.01 26.68
C ASP A 95 -1.05 -2.83 26.09
N ALA A 96 -0.36 -1.82 25.59
CA ALA A 96 -0.97 -0.70 24.90
C ALA A 96 -0.52 -0.66 23.43
N TYR A 97 -1.44 -0.30 22.54
CA TYR A 97 -1.20 -0.20 21.10
C TYR A 97 -1.46 1.24 20.65
N THR A 98 -0.50 1.86 19.97
CA THR A 98 -0.66 3.23 19.45
C THR A 98 0.04 3.37 18.10
N LEU A 99 -0.47 4.28 17.27
CA LEU A 99 0.24 4.72 16.08
C LEU A 99 1.21 5.85 16.46
N LYS A 100 2.47 5.72 16.04
CA LYS A 100 3.48 6.78 16.18
C LYS A 100 4.46 6.69 15.01
N ASP A 101 4.73 7.82 14.37
CA ASP A 101 5.69 7.92 13.24
C ASP A 101 5.41 6.88 12.14
N ASN A 102 4.13 6.71 11.76
CA ASN A 102 3.63 5.69 10.83
C ASN A 102 3.89 4.22 11.24
N ASN A 103 4.27 3.98 12.50
CA ASN A 103 4.46 2.63 13.04
C ASN A 103 3.37 2.31 14.05
N LEU A 104 2.76 1.13 13.93
CA LEU A 104 1.94 0.58 15.00
C LEU A 104 2.86 -0.04 16.05
N ILE A 105 2.87 0.55 17.23
CA ILE A 105 3.76 0.18 18.32
C ILE A 105 2.97 -0.53 19.41
N LYS A 106 3.48 -1.67 19.88
CA LYS A 106 3.10 -2.29 21.15
C LYS A 106 3.98 -1.74 22.25
N ILE A 107 3.35 -1.16 23.27
CA ILE A 107 3.99 -0.66 24.48
C ILE A 107 3.66 -1.65 25.60
N ASN A 108 4.68 -2.20 26.24
CA ASN A 108 4.52 -3.04 27.41
C ASN A 108 5.65 -2.79 28.41
N LYS A 109 5.69 -3.57 29.51
CA LYS A 109 6.74 -3.45 30.54
C LYS A 109 8.16 -3.74 30.03
N ALA A 110 8.31 -4.48 28.94
CA ALA A 110 9.60 -4.79 28.33
C ALA A 110 10.09 -3.68 27.37
N GLY A 111 9.22 -2.72 27.03
CA GLY A 111 9.51 -1.58 26.19
C GLY A 111 8.56 -1.46 24.99
N ASN A 112 8.97 -0.65 24.02
CA ASN A 112 8.21 -0.35 22.82
C ASN A 112 8.68 -1.26 21.67
N HIS A 113 7.75 -1.93 21.02
CA HIS A 113 8.02 -2.81 19.89
C HIS A 113 7.18 -2.42 18.67
N ILE A 114 7.84 -2.15 17.54
CA ILE A 114 7.16 -1.91 16.26
C ILE A 114 6.60 -3.24 15.78
N ILE A 115 5.28 -3.31 15.61
CA ILE A 115 4.60 -4.49 15.11
C ILE A 115 4.49 -4.43 13.59
N ILE A 116 4.14 -3.26 13.08
CA ILE A 116 3.95 -2.99 11.65
C ILE A 116 4.39 -1.56 11.36
N SER A 117 5.13 -1.39 10.28
CA SER A 117 5.55 -0.10 9.75
C SER A 117 4.68 0.34 8.57
N ASP A 118 4.82 1.60 8.19
CA ASP A 118 4.18 2.20 7.01
C ASP A 118 2.65 2.15 7.08
N ILE A 119 2.09 2.49 8.25
CA ILE A 119 0.67 2.70 8.43
C ILE A 119 0.38 4.19 8.52
N LYS A 120 -0.32 4.72 7.53
CA LYS A 120 -0.64 6.16 7.42
C LYS A 120 -1.67 6.60 8.45
N LYS A 121 -2.71 5.80 8.68
CA LYS A 121 -3.77 6.10 9.66
C LYS A 121 -4.27 4.85 10.34
N PHE A 122 -4.35 4.90 11.66
CA PHE A 122 -4.89 3.83 12.50
C PHE A 122 -5.37 4.44 13.81
N ASP A 123 -6.69 4.51 13.95
CA ASP A 123 -7.34 5.19 15.07
C ASP A 123 -8.29 4.26 15.81
N PHE A 124 -8.43 4.51 17.11
CA PHE A 124 -9.34 3.81 17.99
C PHE A 124 -10.40 4.75 18.53
N SER A 125 -11.65 4.29 18.55
CA SER A 125 -12.77 4.99 19.18
C SER A 125 -13.58 4.01 20.02
N GLN A 126 -14.01 4.41 21.20
CA GLN A 126 -14.83 3.58 22.08
C GLN A 126 -16.21 4.22 22.30
N ASN A 127 -17.25 3.40 22.22
CA ASN A 127 -18.61 3.77 22.62
C ASN A 127 -19.19 2.65 23.50
N GLY A 128 -19.14 2.86 24.83
CA GLY A 128 -19.50 1.85 25.81
C GLY A 128 -18.63 0.59 25.68
N THR A 129 -19.27 -0.55 25.41
CA THR A 129 -18.61 -1.85 25.19
C THR A 129 -18.17 -2.08 23.74
N LYS A 130 -18.35 -1.10 22.85
CA LYS A 130 -17.96 -1.21 21.44
C LYS A 130 -16.65 -0.47 21.19
N ILE A 131 -15.69 -1.17 20.60
CA ILE A 131 -14.45 -0.57 20.10
C ILE A 131 -14.54 -0.53 18.57
N LYS A 132 -14.43 0.67 18.02
CA LYS A 132 -14.32 0.94 16.60
C LYS A 132 -12.85 1.19 16.26
N ILE A 133 -12.39 0.55 15.20
CA ILE A 133 -11.05 0.71 14.64
C ILE A 133 -11.22 1.30 13.23
N SER A 134 -10.56 2.42 12.99
CA SER A 134 -10.60 3.15 11.71
C SER A 134 -9.20 3.15 11.09
N VAL A 135 -9.13 2.79 9.81
CA VAL A 135 -7.89 2.65 9.04
C VAL A 135 -8.10 3.34 7.69
N GLU A 136 -7.06 3.90 7.07
CA GLU A 136 -7.23 4.76 5.88
C GLU A 136 -7.84 4.02 4.69
N ASN A 137 -7.21 2.93 4.25
CA ASN A 137 -7.56 2.26 2.99
C ASN A 137 -8.45 1.03 3.17
N ILE A 138 -9.05 0.85 4.36
CA ILE A 138 -9.91 -0.30 4.70
C ILE A 138 -11.17 0.18 5.42
N PRO A 139 -12.34 -0.44 5.16
CA PRO A 139 -13.56 -0.17 5.92
C PRO A 139 -13.37 -0.30 7.44
N GLU A 140 -14.02 0.60 8.18
CA GLU A 140 -14.00 0.59 9.64
C GLU A 140 -14.52 -0.75 10.19
N THR A 141 -13.89 -1.24 11.26
CA THR A 141 -14.31 -2.46 11.95
C THR A 141 -14.77 -2.13 13.36
N THR A 142 -15.94 -2.64 13.76
CA THR A 142 -16.48 -2.49 15.12
C THR A 142 -16.53 -3.84 15.83
N ILE A 143 -16.02 -3.89 17.05
CA ILE A 143 -15.95 -5.10 17.88
C ILE A 143 -16.69 -4.83 19.20
N ASN A 144 -17.53 -5.76 19.62
CA ASN A 144 -18.17 -5.73 20.93
C ASN A 144 -17.32 -6.50 21.94
N LEU A 145 -17.13 -5.93 23.13
CA LEU A 145 -16.51 -6.61 24.25
C LEU A 145 -17.48 -7.60 24.87
N ARG A 146 -16.94 -8.70 25.38
CA ARG A 146 -17.71 -9.75 26.05
C ARG A 146 -18.02 -9.27 27.47
N GLU A 147 -19.29 -9.30 27.85
CA GLU A 147 -19.75 -9.04 29.23
C GLU A 147 -19.29 -10.12 30.20
#